data_AF-A0A821K540-F1
#
_entry.id   AF-A0A821K540-F1
#
_cell.length_a   1.000
_cell.length_b   1.000
_cell.length_c   1.000
_cell.angle_alpha   90.00
_cell.angle_beta   90.00
_cell.angle_gamma   90.00
#
_symmetry.space_group_name_H-M   'P 1'
#
loop_
_entity.id
_entity.type
_entity.pdbx_description
1 polymer ?
#
loop_
_entity_poly.entity_id
_entity_poly.type
_entity_poly.pdbx_seq_one_letter_code
_entity_poly.pdbx_strand_id
1 'polypeptide(L)'
;GTKFDYGLSILLSGLAPARIAALGKGIYASQSIIYSSHPRYAEIKRIQSSDEKTFFKNGKYVQFVLQCRVHPNNIKVVGPETLGVGGNVTIDPNLTNDVIEWVIDAKNKDLMDFSDPNSTIVCTGLMIRVTDNHPGLLTESQWWYSGHICSNKICCCLGIDLSELMKQKNNGVKCNFIYE
;
A
#
# COMPACT_ATOMS: atom_id res chain seq x y z
N GLY A 1 1.80 -2.84 1.30
CA GLY A 1 0.45 -2.74 1.88
C GLY A 1 -0.20 -4.12 1.94
N THR A 2 -1.31 -4.25 2.67
CA THR A 2 -2.17 -5.45 2.61
C THR A 2 -3.65 -5.08 2.79
N LYS A 3 -4.55 -6.05 2.64
CA LYS A 3 -5.97 -5.93 3.00
C LYS A 3 -6.16 -6.15 4.49
N PHE A 4 -7.17 -5.52 5.09
CA PHE A 4 -7.42 -5.59 6.54
C PHE A 4 -7.63 -7.03 7.01
N ASP A 5 -8.36 -7.82 6.23
CA ASP A 5 -8.69 -9.21 6.57
C ASP A 5 -7.47 -10.13 6.66
N TYR A 6 -6.34 -9.74 6.06
CA TYR A 6 -5.07 -10.48 6.13
C TYR A 6 -4.07 -9.86 7.10
N GLY A 7 -4.36 -8.68 7.67
CA GLY A 7 -3.40 -7.95 8.51
C GLY A 7 -2.92 -8.76 9.70
N LEU A 8 -3.87 -9.31 10.47
CA LEU A 8 -3.55 -10.08 11.67
C LEU A 8 -2.85 -11.40 11.34
N SER A 9 -3.29 -12.13 10.31
CA SER A 9 -2.64 -13.39 9.92
C SER A 9 -1.22 -13.17 9.43
N ILE A 10 -0.97 -12.10 8.67
CA ILE A 10 0.40 -11.76 8.24
C ILE A 10 1.27 -11.37 9.44
N LEU A 11 0.74 -10.59 10.39
CA LEU A 11 1.49 -10.22 11.58
C LEU A 11 1.88 -11.43 12.44
N LEU A 12 1.00 -12.42 12.55
CA LEU A 12 1.21 -13.60 13.38
C LEU A 12 1.99 -14.73 12.67
N SER A 13 1.87 -14.82 11.35
CA SER A 13 2.39 -15.98 10.58
C SER A 13 3.42 -15.62 9.51
N GLY A 14 3.60 -14.33 9.21
CA GLY A 14 4.53 -13.88 8.17
C GLY A 14 3.90 -13.70 6.78
N LEU A 15 4.75 -13.60 5.76
CA LEU A 15 4.34 -13.27 4.38
C LEU A 15 4.46 -14.47 3.45
N ALA A 16 3.41 -14.74 2.67
CA ALA A 16 3.49 -15.70 1.58
C ALA A 16 4.01 -15.03 0.28
N PRO A 17 4.74 -15.75 -0.59
CA PRO A 17 5.12 -15.26 -1.91
C PRO A 17 3.91 -14.80 -2.73
N ALA A 18 4.10 -13.74 -3.52
CA ALA A 18 3.04 -13.19 -4.34
C ALA A 18 2.55 -14.22 -5.38
N ARG A 19 1.22 -14.34 -5.51
CA ARG A 19 0.58 -15.19 -6.52
C ARG A 19 0.67 -14.59 -7.92
N ILE A 20 0.53 -13.27 -8.01
CA ILE A 20 0.72 -12.49 -9.24
C ILE A 20 2.08 -11.82 -9.14
N ALA A 21 2.97 -12.14 -10.06
CA ALA A 21 4.40 -11.93 -9.90
C ALA A 21 5.01 -11.24 -11.14
N ALA A 22 4.74 -9.95 -11.30
CA ALA A 22 5.18 -9.16 -12.46
C ALA A 22 6.71 -9.12 -12.64
N LEU A 23 7.46 -9.13 -11.55
CA LEU A 23 8.93 -9.11 -11.51
C LEU A 23 9.52 -10.47 -11.08
N GLY A 24 8.72 -11.54 -11.13
CA GLY A 24 9.11 -12.89 -10.72
C GLY A 24 8.66 -13.28 -9.31
N LYS A 25 8.78 -14.57 -8.98
CA LYS A 25 8.30 -15.15 -7.71
C LYS A 25 9.12 -14.63 -6.53
N GLY A 26 8.43 -14.18 -5.47
CA GLY A 26 9.03 -13.74 -4.21
C GLY A 26 8.07 -12.92 -3.37
N ILE A 27 8.59 -12.28 -2.32
CA ILE A 27 7.83 -11.32 -1.50
C ILE A 27 8.03 -9.93 -2.08
N TYR A 28 6.93 -9.22 -2.33
CA TYR A 28 6.98 -7.88 -2.92
C TYR A 28 7.03 -6.82 -1.82
N ALA A 29 8.01 -5.94 -1.92
CA ALA A 29 8.23 -4.83 -1.00
C ALA A 29 8.56 -3.55 -1.77
N SER A 30 8.55 -2.43 -1.08
CA SER A 30 8.99 -1.15 -1.63
C SER A 30 9.58 -0.29 -0.52
N GLN A 31 10.57 0.51 -0.86
CA GLN A 31 11.08 1.56 0.02
C GLN A 31 10.12 2.75 0.11
N SER A 32 9.21 2.89 -0.85
CA SER A 32 8.25 3.99 -0.88
C SER A 32 6.99 3.62 -0.09
N ILE A 33 6.75 4.35 1.00
CA ILE A 33 5.46 4.33 1.71
C ILE A 33 4.34 4.83 0.80
N ILE A 34 4.62 5.85 -0.02
CA ILE A 34 3.65 6.44 -0.95
C ILE A 34 3.18 5.39 -1.95
N TYR A 35 4.10 4.66 -2.58
CA TYR A 35 3.78 3.55 -3.47
C TYR A 35 3.04 2.42 -2.76
N SER A 36 3.55 2.01 -1.60
CA SER A 36 3.00 0.92 -0.78
C SER A 36 1.57 1.20 -0.28
N SER A 37 1.20 2.47 -0.17
CA SER A 37 -0.11 2.96 0.25
C SER A 37 -1.16 2.93 -0.88
N HIS A 38 -0.77 2.62 -2.12
CA HIS A 38 -1.74 2.54 -3.22
C HIS A 38 -2.84 1.53 -2.91
N PRO A 39 -4.13 1.81 -3.22
CA PRO A 39 -5.24 0.97 -2.79
C PRO A 39 -5.26 -0.47 -3.34
N ARG A 40 -4.53 -0.71 -4.44
CA ARG A 40 -4.23 -2.06 -4.94
C ARG A 40 -3.55 -2.90 -3.85
N TYR A 41 -2.60 -2.31 -3.14
CA TYR A 41 -1.77 -2.98 -2.15
C TYR A 41 -2.29 -2.78 -0.72
N ALA A 42 -2.63 -1.55 -0.33
CA ALA A 42 -3.10 -1.23 1.01
C ALA A 42 -4.59 -0.87 0.97
N GLU A 43 -5.45 -1.66 1.59
CA GLU A 43 -6.88 -1.37 1.58
C GLU A 43 -7.21 -0.06 2.29
N ILE A 44 -8.11 0.73 1.70
CA ILE A 44 -8.73 1.87 2.38
C ILE A 44 -10.01 1.36 3.02
N LYS A 45 -10.10 1.44 4.35
CA LYS A 45 -11.28 1.05 5.10
C LYS A 45 -11.98 2.28 5.66
N ARG A 46 -13.28 2.41 5.39
CA ARG A 46 -14.11 3.43 6.04
C ARG A 46 -14.37 3.01 7.49
N ILE A 47 -14.10 3.92 8.42
CA ILE A 47 -14.43 3.74 9.84
C ILE A 47 -15.95 3.92 9.96
N GLN A 48 -16.63 2.90 10.48
CA GLN A 48 -18.07 2.97 10.71
C GLN A 48 -18.35 3.85 11.93
N SER A 49 -19.48 4.56 11.93
CA SER A 49 -19.83 5.41 13.08
C SER A 49 -20.03 4.64 14.39
N SER A 50 -20.34 3.34 14.32
CA SER A 50 -20.34 2.44 15.48
C SER A 50 -18.94 2.25 16.08
N ASP A 51 -17.91 2.34 15.25
CA ASP A 51 -16.53 1.98 15.57
C ASP A 51 -15.69 3.21 15.92
N GLU A 52 -16.20 4.42 15.70
CA GLU A 52 -15.50 5.69 15.99
C GLU A 52 -14.98 5.73 17.44
N LYS A 53 -15.71 5.16 18.40
CA LYS A 53 -15.30 5.08 19.83
C LYS A 53 -14.15 4.11 20.10
N THR A 54 -13.90 3.18 19.19
CA THR A 54 -12.82 2.17 19.30
C THR A 54 -11.51 2.66 18.67
N PHE A 55 -11.60 3.65 17.78
CA PHE A 55 -10.43 4.32 17.25
C PHE A 55 -9.98 5.44 18.19
N PHE A 56 -8.67 5.57 18.38
CA PHE A 56 -8.08 6.60 19.23
C PHE A 56 -8.32 8.04 18.74
N LYS A 57 -8.86 8.23 17.53
CA LYS A 57 -9.07 9.51 16.86
C LYS A 57 -10.30 9.48 15.94
N ASN A 58 -10.96 10.62 15.80
CA ASN A 58 -12.16 10.82 14.96
C ASN A 58 -11.82 10.90 13.46
N GLY A 59 -11.36 9.80 12.89
CA GLY A 59 -11.16 9.66 11.44
C GLY A 59 -12.37 9.08 10.73
N LYS A 60 -12.43 9.25 9.40
CA LYS A 60 -13.42 8.57 8.54
C LYS A 60 -12.84 7.41 7.76
N TYR A 61 -11.53 7.44 7.47
CA TYR A 61 -10.85 6.40 6.72
C TYR A 61 -9.57 6.00 7.44
N VAL A 62 -9.22 4.72 7.34
CA VAL A 62 -7.98 4.16 7.85
C VAL A 62 -7.34 3.28 6.79
N GLN A 63 -6.01 3.32 6.74
CA GLN A 63 -5.20 2.45 5.91
C GLN A 63 -3.91 2.12 6.67
N PHE A 64 -3.38 0.92 6.47
CA PHE A 64 -2.08 0.56 7.02
C PHE A 64 -1.19 -0.14 6.00
N VAL A 65 0.11 -0.09 6.26
CA VAL A 65 1.11 -0.92 5.59
C VAL A 65 2.02 -1.54 6.64
N LEU A 66 2.61 -2.68 6.27
CA LEU A 66 3.61 -3.34 7.07
C LEU A 66 4.95 -2.63 6.87
N GLN A 67 5.61 -2.26 7.96
CA GLN A 67 7.00 -1.82 7.93
C GLN A 67 7.87 -3.05 8.11
N CYS A 68 8.69 -3.35 7.10
CA CYS A 68 9.55 -4.53 7.12
C CYS A 68 11.03 -4.14 7.09
N ARG A 69 11.88 -5.01 7.64
CA ARG A 69 13.33 -4.97 7.45
C ARG A 69 13.77 -6.16 6.60
N VAL A 70 14.66 -5.91 5.67
CA VAL A 70 15.20 -6.89 4.73
C VAL A 70 16.71 -6.70 4.67
N HIS A 71 17.46 -7.79 4.76
CA HIS A 71 18.90 -7.73 4.51
C HIS A 71 19.15 -7.54 3.01
N PRO A 72 20.02 -6.59 2.57
CA PRO A 72 20.21 -6.28 1.15
C PRO A 72 20.51 -7.50 0.26
N ASN A 73 21.32 -8.44 0.73
CA ASN A 73 21.65 -9.68 0.01
C ASN A 73 20.46 -10.61 -0.28
N ASN A 74 19.30 -10.39 0.34
CA ASN A 74 18.08 -11.16 0.06
C ASN A 74 17.16 -10.47 -0.97
N ILE A 75 17.51 -9.27 -1.45
CA ILE A 75 16.78 -8.59 -2.51
C ILE A 75 17.22 -9.21 -3.84
N LYS A 76 16.31 -9.94 -4.50
CA LYS A 76 16.57 -10.63 -5.76
C LYS A 76 16.42 -9.69 -6.96
N VAL A 77 15.42 -8.83 -6.92
CA VAL A 77 15.10 -7.88 -8.00
C VAL A 77 14.84 -6.53 -7.38
N VAL A 78 15.42 -5.50 -7.99
CA VAL A 78 15.01 -4.10 -7.86
C VAL A 78 14.51 -3.71 -9.25
N GLY A 79 13.26 -3.28 -9.35
CA GLY A 79 12.61 -3.06 -10.63
C GLY A 79 11.59 -1.93 -10.62
N PRO A 80 11.00 -1.70 -11.81
CA PRO A 80 10.08 -0.61 -11.99
C PRO A 80 8.75 -0.85 -11.28
N GLU A 81 8.01 0.24 -11.09
CA GLU A 81 6.63 0.20 -10.65
C GLU A 81 5.76 -0.67 -11.58
N THR A 82 4.85 -1.46 -11.01
CA THR A 82 3.97 -2.38 -11.76
C THR A 82 2.50 -1.95 -11.80
N LEU A 83 2.21 -0.69 -11.44
CA LEU A 83 0.89 -0.08 -11.54
C LEU A 83 0.65 0.57 -12.92
N GLY A 84 1.69 0.71 -13.75
CA GLY A 84 1.57 1.24 -15.11
C GLY A 84 1.25 2.73 -15.11
N VAL A 85 1.88 3.49 -14.22
CA VAL A 85 1.77 4.95 -14.24
C VAL A 85 2.47 5.49 -15.49
N GLY A 86 1.89 6.49 -16.13
CA GLY A 86 2.51 7.12 -17.30
C GLY A 86 3.90 7.67 -16.98
N GLY A 87 4.81 7.64 -17.95
CA GLY A 87 6.23 8.00 -17.74
C GLY A 87 6.51 9.43 -17.24
N ASN A 88 5.52 10.32 -17.30
CA ASN A 88 5.63 11.71 -16.80
C ASN A 88 5.15 11.87 -15.34
N VAL A 89 4.73 10.79 -14.67
CA VAL A 89 4.20 10.83 -13.30
C VAL A 89 5.23 10.31 -12.32
N THR A 90 5.70 11.17 -11.42
CA THR A 90 6.54 10.77 -10.29
C THR A 90 5.67 10.24 -9.15
N ILE A 91 5.91 9.00 -8.71
CA ILE A 91 5.18 8.39 -7.58
C ILE A 91 5.70 8.92 -6.24
N ASP A 92 7.02 8.87 -6.05
CA ASP A 92 7.68 9.28 -4.81
C ASP A 92 8.80 10.27 -5.17
N PRO A 93 8.85 11.46 -4.56
CA PRO A 93 9.88 12.45 -4.90
C PRO A 93 11.30 12.00 -4.56
N ASN A 94 11.46 10.99 -3.70
CA ASN A 94 12.78 10.50 -3.26
C ASN A 94 13.24 9.24 -4.00
N LEU A 95 12.39 8.65 -4.85
CA LEU A 95 12.69 7.40 -5.54
C LEU A 95 12.22 7.47 -6.99
N THR A 96 13.07 7.01 -7.90
CA THR A 96 12.70 6.91 -9.31
C THR A 96 11.80 5.69 -9.53
N ASN A 97 10.84 5.81 -10.47
CA ASN A 97 9.83 4.77 -10.71
C ASN A 97 10.44 3.44 -11.21
N ASP A 98 11.67 3.44 -11.70
CA ASP A 98 12.41 2.28 -12.23
C ASP A 98 13.05 1.39 -11.14
N VAL A 99 13.10 1.85 -9.89
CA VAL A 99 13.73 1.12 -8.77
C VAL A 99 12.83 1.02 -7.53
N ILE A 100 11.54 1.31 -7.67
CA ILE A 100 10.61 1.44 -6.55
C ILE A 100 10.13 0.10 -5.99
N GLU A 101 10.14 -0.96 -6.80
CA GLU A 101 9.58 -2.27 -6.46
C GLU A 101 10.69 -3.30 -6.23
N TRP A 102 10.63 -3.99 -5.09
CA TRP A 102 11.61 -4.98 -4.66
C TRP A 102 10.97 -6.36 -4.60
N VAL A 103 11.68 -7.37 -5.12
CA VAL A 103 11.33 -8.79 -4.93
C VAL A 103 12.34 -9.41 -4.00
N ILE A 104 11.89 -9.82 -2.82
CA ILE A 104 12.70 -10.50 -1.81
C ILE A 104 12.64 -12.00 -2.06
N ASP A 105 13.80 -12.65 -2.01
CA ASP A 105 13.90 -14.10 -2.20
C ASP A 105 13.21 -14.85 -1.04
N ALA A 106 12.23 -15.67 -1.40
CA ALA A 106 11.53 -16.55 -0.48
C ALA A 106 12.30 -17.85 -0.20
N LYS A 107 13.44 -18.08 -0.85
CA LYS A 107 14.29 -19.28 -0.67
C LYS A 107 13.50 -20.59 -0.80
N ASN A 108 12.57 -20.63 -1.76
CA ASN A 108 11.63 -21.73 -2.00
C ASN A 108 10.69 -22.06 -0.82
N LYS A 109 10.53 -21.17 0.17
CA LYS A 109 9.52 -21.29 1.22
C LYS A 109 8.17 -20.79 0.71
N ASP A 110 7.10 -21.45 1.15
CA ASP A 110 5.71 -21.02 0.88
C ASP A 110 5.24 -19.92 1.85
N LEU A 111 5.96 -19.75 2.97
CA LEU A 111 5.69 -18.74 3.98
C LEU A 111 7.01 -18.25 4.57
N MET A 112 7.14 -16.93 4.65
CA MET A 112 8.24 -16.23 5.30
C MET A 112 7.81 -15.84 6.70
N ASP A 113 7.98 -16.76 7.64
CA ASP A 113 7.66 -16.57 9.06
C ASP A 113 8.51 -15.42 9.65
N PHE A 114 7.86 -14.45 10.29
CA PHE A 114 8.55 -13.33 10.93
C PHE A 114 9.23 -13.70 12.25
N SER A 115 8.87 -14.83 12.85
CA SER A 115 9.48 -15.36 14.06
C SER A 115 10.72 -16.24 13.78
N ASP A 116 10.95 -16.64 12.52
CA ASP A 116 12.13 -17.40 12.14
C ASP A 116 13.38 -16.50 12.19
N PRO A 117 14.39 -16.80 13.03
CA PRO A 117 15.62 -16.01 13.12
C PRO A 117 16.42 -16.00 11.81
N ASN A 118 16.16 -16.94 10.90
CA ASN A 118 16.77 -17.02 9.57
C ASN A 118 15.87 -16.45 8.47
N SER A 119 14.76 -15.79 8.81
CA SER A 119 13.89 -15.18 7.84
C SER A 119 14.62 -14.10 7.03
N THR A 120 14.31 -14.02 5.74
CA THR A 120 14.90 -13.01 4.86
C THR A 120 14.25 -11.64 5.00
N ILE A 121 13.07 -11.60 5.63
CA ILE A 121 12.25 -10.43 5.87
C ILE A 121 11.57 -10.55 7.23
N VAL A 122 11.56 -9.46 8.00
CA VAL A 122 10.84 -9.37 9.28
C VAL A 122 9.94 -8.15 9.29
N CYS A 123 8.72 -8.26 9.80
CA CYS A 123 7.86 -7.12 10.06
C CYS A 123 8.25 -6.49 11.40
N THR A 124 8.63 -5.21 11.38
CA THR A 124 9.06 -4.46 12.57
C THR A 124 8.03 -3.48 13.06
N GLY A 125 6.96 -3.24 12.30
CA GLY A 125 5.92 -2.32 12.71
C GLY A 125 4.81 -2.19 11.68
N LEU A 126 3.86 -1.33 12.02
CA LEU A 126 2.79 -0.89 11.14
C LEU A 126 2.94 0.61 10.95
N MET A 127 2.80 1.07 9.71
CA MET A 127 2.56 2.48 9.43
C MET A 127 1.08 2.63 9.14
N ILE A 128 0.39 3.44 9.95
CA ILE A 128 -1.05 3.60 9.92
C ILE A 128 -1.33 5.06 9.64
N ARG A 129 -2.23 5.34 8.70
CA ARG A 129 -2.79 6.67 8.53
C ARG A 129 -4.29 6.67 8.75
N VAL A 130 -4.76 7.71 9.40
CA VAL A 130 -6.18 7.98 9.61
C VAL A 130 -6.50 9.34 9.00
N THR A 131 -7.54 9.42 8.17
CA THR A 131 -7.90 10.64 7.44
C THR A 131 -9.37 11.03 7.63
N ASP A 132 -9.66 12.34 7.54
CA ASP A 132 -11.01 12.91 7.63
C ASP A 132 -11.84 12.77 6.35
N ASN A 133 -11.18 12.57 5.22
CA ASN A 133 -11.77 12.31 3.91
C ASN A 133 -11.02 11.18 3.20
N HIS A 134 -11.47 10.81 2.00
CA HIS A 134 -10.86 9.70 1.28
C HIS A 134 -9.38 10.00 0.97
N PRO A 135 -8.42 9.12 1.30
CA PRO A 135 -6.99 9.42 1.20
C PRO A 135 -6.52 9.66 -0.25
N GLY A 136 -7.30 9.24 -1.25
CA GLY A 136 -7.05 9.62 -2.65
C GLY A 136 -7.18 11.13 -2.95
N LEU A 137 -7.63 11.93 -1.98
CA LEU A 137 -7.60 13.40 -2.05
C LEU A 137 -6.30 14.01 -1.47
N LEU A 138 -5.43 13.22 -0.84
CA LEU A 138 -4.11 13.70 -0.37
C LEU A 138 -3.21 14.05 -1.56
N THR A 139 -2.30 15.01 -1.36
CA THR A 139 -1.36 15.45 -2.40
C THR A 139 -0.46 14.31 -2.87
N GLU A 140 0.08 13.51 -1.95
CA GLU A 140 0.93 12.34 -2.28
C GLU A 140 0.17 11.20 -2.99
N SER A 141 -1.16 11.22 -2.98
CA SER A 141 -2.01 10.18 -3.56
C SER A 141 -2.58 10.59 -4.92
N GLN A 142 -2.22 11.79 -5.42
CA GLN A 142 -2.71 12.30 -6.71
C GLN A 142 -2.27 11.47 -7.92
N TRP A 143 -1.19 10.71 -7.81
CA TRP A 143 -0.75 9.82 -8.89
C TRP A 143 -1.63 8.56 -9.02
N TRP A 144 -2.43 8.22 -8.00
CA TRP A 144 -3.30 7.02 -8.04
C TRP A 144 -4.30 7.05 -9.20
N TYR A 145 -4.71 8.25 -9.63
CA TYR A 145 -5.59 8.45 -10.78
C TYR A 145 -4.92 8.10 -12.11
N SER A 146 -3.60 7.93 -12.12
CA SER A 146 -2.81 7.52 -13.28
C SER A 146 -2.31 6.08 -13.17
N GLY A 147 -2.49 5.42 -12.03
CA GLY A 147 -2.04 4.04 -11.78
C GLY A 147 -3.20 3.05 -11.81
N HIS A 148 -2.98 1.92 -12.50
CA HIS A 148 -3.88 0.76 -12.57
C HIS A 148 -5.38 1.09 -12.57
N ILE A 149 -5.82 1.68 -13.68
CA ILE A 149 -7.21 2.03 -13.92
C ILE A 149 -7.91 0.82 -14.56
N CYS A 150 -8.87 0.20 -13.87
CA CYS A 150 -9.63 -0.94 -14.40
C CYS A 150 -10.51 -0.50 -15.60
N SER A 151 -10.95 0.77 -15.63
CA SER A 151 -11.55 1.45 -16.79
C SER A 151 -11.49 2.98 -16.61
N ASN A 152 -11.63 3.78 -17.68
CA ASN A 152 -11.56 5.26 -17.65
C ASN A 152 -12.41 5.98 -16.57
N LYS A 153 -13.34 5.28 -15.91
CA LYS A 153 -14.21 5.81 -14.85
C LYS A 153 -14.15 5.04 -13.53
N ILE A 154 -13.47 3.89 -13.47
CA ILE A 154 -13.50 3.01 -12.30
C ILE A 154 -12.11 2.42 -12.07
N CYS A 155 -11.53 2.71 -10.91
CA CYS A 155 -10.48 1.89 -10.35
C CYS A 155 -11.09 0.97 -9.29
N CYS A 156 -11.12 -0.32 -9.58
CA CYS A 156 -11.66 -1.36 -8.73
C CYS A 156 -10.92 -1.49 -7.38
N CYS A 157 -9.77 -0.82 -7.22
CA CYS A 157 -8.97 -0.85 -6.01
C CYS A 157 -9.22 0.34 -5.06
N LEU A 158 -9.78 1.46 -5.50
CA LEU A 158 -9.85 2.68 -4.69
C LEU A 158 -10.82 2.59 -3.50
N GLY A 159 -11.72 1.62 -3.46
CA GLY A 159 -12.73 1.51 -2.39
C GLY A 159 -13.85 2.57 -2.46
N ILE A 160 -13.82 3.43 -3.48
CA ILE A 160 -14.86 4.41 -3.83
C ILE A 160 -14.92 4.59 -5.35
N ASP A 161 -16.06 5.05 -5.87
CA ASP A 161 -16.20 5.44 -7.27
C ASP A 161 -15.25 6.61 -7.61
N LEU A 162 -14.50 6.47 -8.71
CA LEU A 162 -13.52 7.47 -9.14
C LEU A 162 -14.19 8.81 -9.48
N SER A 163 -15.40 8.78 -10.05
CA SER A 163 -16.15 9.97 -10.42
C SER A 163 -16.56 10.76 -9.18
N GLU A 164 -16.96 10.08 -8.11
CA GLU A 164 -17.27 10.71 -6.82
C GLU A 164 -16.02 11.35 -6.22
N LEU A 165 -14.89 10.64 -6.25
CA LEU A 165 -13.62 11.17 -5.76
C LEU A 165 -13.16 12.40 -6.56
N MET A 166 -13.30 12.36 -7.89
CA MET A 166 -13.01 13.49 -8.79
C MET A 166 -13.96 14.66 -8.56
N LYS A 167 -15.25 14.40 -8.27
CA LYS A 167 -16.22 15.44 -7.92
C LYS A 167 -15.84 16.13 -6.61
N GLN A 168 -15.45 15.37 -5.58
CA GLN A 168 -14.95 15.94 -4.32
C GLN A 168 -13.71 16.81 -4.55
N LYS A 169 -12.76 16.32 -5.34
CA LYS A 169 -11.57 17.08 -5.73
C LYS A 169 -11.93 18.38 -6.44
N ASN A 170 -12.81 18.34 -7.44
CA ASN A 170 -13.24 19.53 -8.20
C ASN A 170 -14.01 20.55 -7.34
N ASN A 171 -14.69 20.08 -6.31
CA ASN A 171 -15.35 20.94 -5.32
C ASN A 171 -14.40 21.49 -4.25
N GLY A 172 -13.10 21.21 -4.35
CA GLY A 172 -12.08 21.70 -3.40
C GLY A 172 -12.10 21.00 -2.05
N VAL A 173 -12.68 19.80 -1.96
CA VAL A 173 -12.62 18.98 -0.73
C VAL A 173 -11.16 18.61 -0.46
N LYS A 174 -10.67 18.95 0.73
CA LYS A 174 -9.33 18.60 1.20
C LYS A 174 -9.39 17.35 2.07
N CYS A 175 -8.28 16.62 2.13
CA CYS A 175 -8.08 15.52 3.05
C CYS A 175 -6.89 15.83 3.93
N ASN A 176 -7.04 15.61 5.22
CA ASN A 176 -6.01 15.83 6.23
C ASN A 176 -5.71 14.52 6.95
N PHE A 177 -4.46 14.40 7.38
CA PHE A 177 -4.08 13.40 8.36
C PHE A 177 -4.64 13.79 9.72
N ILE A 178 -5.32 12.84 10.34
CA ILE A 178 -5.79 12.90 11.72
C ILE A 178 -4.82 12.17 12.65
N TYR A 179 -4.08 11.19 12.09
CA TYR A 179 -3.03 10.46 12.76
C TYR A 179 -2.03 9.90 11.72
N GLU A 180 -0.74 10.04 12.03
CA GLU A 180 0.42 9.47 11.34
C GLU A 180 1.35 8.80 12.36
#